data_AF-A0A3B8J9N1-F1
#
_entry.id   AF-A0A3B8J9N1-F1
#
_cell.length_a   1.000
_cell.length_b   1.000
_cell.length_c   1.000
_cell.angle_alpha   90.00
_cell.angle_beta   90.00
_cell.angle_gamma   90.00
#
_symmetry.space_group_name_H-M   'P 1'
#
loop_
_entity.id
_entity.type
_entity.pdbx_description
1 polymer ?
#
loop_
_entity_poly.entity_id
_entity_poly.type
_entity_poly.pdbx_seq_one_letter_code
_entity_poly.pdbx_strand_id
1 'polypeptide(L)'
;MRRFKLKSDYRPSGDQPEAIKSLVDSINMGKKHQTLLGVTGSGKTFTIANVIEHVQKPTLVIAHNKTLAAQLCLEFREFFPDNAVEYFVSYYDYYQPEAYIPQSDTYIEKDAAVNEEIDKLRHSATTALFERRDVIIVASVSCIYGLGDP
;
A
#
# COMPACT_ATOMS: atom_id res chain seq x y z
N MET A 1 -2.02 -20.48 -10.46
CA MET A 1 -1.96 -19.09 -9.94
C MET A 1 -1.27 -19.13 -8.59
N ARG A 2 -0.30 -18.24 -8.35
CA ARG A 2 0.34 -18.10 -7.03
C ARG A 2 -0.68 -17.54 -6.03
N ARG A 3 -0.63 -18.01 -4.79
CA ARG A 3 -1.56 -17.65 -3.69
C ARG A 3 -0.80 -16.88 -2.63
N PHE A 4 -1.48 -15.96 -1.95
CA PHE A 4 -0.94 -15.36 -0.73
C PHE A 4 -0.69 -16.44 0.31
N LYS A 5 0.50 -16.39 0.92
CA LYS A 5 0.92 -17.31 1.98
C LYS A 5 1.55 -16.51 3.11
N LEU A 6 0.80 -16.35 4.19
CA LEU A 6 1.24 -15.68 5.40
C LEU A 6 2.28 -16.55 6.11
N LYS A 7 3.44 -15.99 6.42
CA LYS A 7 4.45 -16.59 7.29
C LYS A 7 4.59 -15.72 8.53
N SER A 8 4.38 -16.33 9.69
CA SER A 8 4.45 -15.65 10.98
C SER A 8 4.53 -16.70 12.08
N ASP A 9 5.35 -16.44 13.10
CA ASP A 9 5.37 -17.24 14.33
C ASP A 9 4.18 -16.91 15.26
N TYR A 10 3.57 -15.75 15.05
CA TYR A 10 2.37 -15.32 15.76
C TYR A 10 1.13 -16.04 15.23
N ARG A 11 0.21 -16.37 16.15
CA ARG A 11 -1.15 -16.77 15.83
C ARG A 11 -2.13 -15.66 16.22
N PRO A 12 -3.23 -15.47 15.47
CA PRO A 12 -4.28 -14.53 15.86
C PRO A 12 -4.72 -14.77 17.31
N SER A 13 -4.73 -13.71 18.12
CA SER A 13 -5.07 -13.78 19.54
C SER A 13 -5.92 -12.58 19.98
N GLY A 14 -6.51 -12.65 21.17
CA GLY A 14 -7.49 -11.64 21.64
C GLY A 14 -8.67 -11.54 20.67
N ASP A 15 -9.01 -10.32 20.26
CA ASP A 15 -10.15 -10.04 19.37
C ASP A 15 -9.83 -10.26 17.87
N GLN A 16 -8.56 -10.54 17.53
CA GLN A 16 -8.14 -10.68 16.13
C GLN A 16 -8.89 -11.80 15.37
N PRO A 17 -9.11 -13.02 15.93
CA PRO A 17 -9.79 -14.09 15.20
C PRO A 17 -11.21 -13.69 14.76
N GLU A 18 -11.95 -13.00 15.63
CA GLU A 18 -13.31 -12.54 15.32
C GLU A 18 -13.31 -11.41 14.29
N ALA A 19 -12.40 -10.44 14.44
CA ALA A 19 -12.24 -9.35 13.49
C ALA A 19 -11.87 -9.87 12.07
N ILE A 20 -10.93 -10.82 11.98
CA ILE A 20 -10.54 -11.46 10.72
C ILE A 20 -11.75 -12.14 10.09
N LYS A 21 -12.46 -12.99 10.84
CA LYS A 21 -13.63 -13.72 10.35
C LYS A 21 -14.70 -12.76 9.82
N SER A 22 -15.05 -11.73 10.59
CA SER A 22 -16.06 -10.75 10.22
C SER A 22 -15.72 -9.99 8.93
N LEU A 23 -14.46 -9.56 8.77
CA LEU A 23 -14.00 -8.88 7.56
C LEU A 23 -13.99 -9.82 6.35
N VAL A 24 -13.51 -11.05 6.50
CA VAL A 24 -13.49 -12.06 5.43
C VAL A 24 -14.91 -12.38 4.95
N ASP A 25 -15.84 -12.65 5.88
CA ASP A 25 -17.23 -12.95 5.56
C ASP A 25 -17.89 -11.77 4.84
N SER A 26 -17.66 -10.54 5.33
CA SER A 26 -18.16 -9.31 4.73
C SER A 26 -17.69 -9.12 3.28
N ILE A 27 -16.41 -9.35 3.01
CA ILE A 27 -15.83 -9.27 1.65
C ILE A 27 -16.41 -10.35 0.74
N ASN A 28 -16.58 -11.58 1.25
CA ASN A 28 -17.14 -12.70 0.50
C ASN A 28 -18.63 -12.51 0.19
N MET A 29 -19.36 -11.80 1.05
CA MET A 29 -20.74 -11.35 0.79
C MET A 29 -20.82 -10.19 -0.21
N GLY A 30 -19.69 -9.69 -0.73
CA GLY A 30 -19.67 -8.60 -1.70
C GLY A 30 -19.94 -7.22 -1.10
N LYS A 31 -19.86 -7.07 0.23
CA LYS A 31 -19.98 -5.76 0.86
C LYS A 31 -18.80 -4.89 0.43
N LYS A 32 -19.09 -3.64 0.03
CA LYS A 32 -18.07 -2.73 -0.52
C LYS A 32 -17.26 -1.97 0.54
N HIS A 33 -17.87 -1.66 1.68
CA HIS A 33 -17.27 -0.82 2.71
C HIS A 33 -17.29 -1.53 4.07
N GLN A 34 -16.13 -1.55 4.72
CA GLN A 34 -15.94 -2.09 6.07
C GLN A 34 -14.97 -1.20 6.83
N THR A 35 -15.08 -1.21 8.15
CA THR A 35 -14.18 -0.47 9.05
C THR A 35 -13.68 -1.41 10.13
N LEU A 36 -12.35 -1.55 10.25
CA LEU A 36 -11.71 -2.21 11.38
C LEU A 36 -11.46 -1.18 12.48
N LEU A 37 -12.28 -1.18 13.53
CA LEU A 37 -12.07 -0.32 14.69
C LEU A 37 -11.05 -0.96 15.65
N GLY A 38 -9.76 -0.80 15.34
CA GLY A 38 -8.67 -1.35 16.14
C GLY A 38 -7.92 -0.31 16.97
N VAL A 39 -7.77 -0.57 18.27
CA VAL A 39 -6.94 0.26 19.17
C VAL A 39 -5.46 0.22 18.78
N THR A 40 -4.68 1.20 19.21
CA THR A 40 -3.22 1.20 19.00
C THR A 40 -2.58 0.00 19.69
N GLY A 41 -1.63 -0.65 19.01
CA GLY A 41 -0.97 -1.86 19.54
C GLY A 41 -1.73 -3.18 19.36
N SER A 42 -2.96 -3.17 18.82
CA SER A 42 -3.76 -4.40 18.66
C SER A 42 -3.34 -5.33 17.52
N GLY A 43 -2.21 -5.06 16.84
CA GLY A 43 -1.76 -5.84 15.68
C GLY A 43 -2.66 -5.69 14.44
N LYS A 44 -3.02 -4.45 14.09
CA LYS A 44 -3.88 -4.17 12.91
C LYS A 44 -3.28 -4.68 11.60
N THR A 45 -1.98 -4.50 11.37
CA THR A 45 -1.33 -5.00 10.14
C THR A 45 -1.44 -6.52 10.05
N PHE A 46 -1.16 -7.23 11.14
CA PHE A 46 -1.29 -8.69 11.18
C PHE A 46 -2.74 -9.17 10.96
N THR A 47 -3.71 -8.46 11.53
CA THR A 47 -5.14 -8.70 11.28
C THR A 47 -5.46 -8.58 9.78
N ILE A 48 -5.01 -7.50 9.13
CA ILE A 48 -5.24 -7.29 7.70
C ILE A 48 -4.46 -8.30 6.84
N ALA A 49 -3.24 -8.69 7.24
CA ALA A 49 -2.48 -9.74 6.56
C ALA A 49 -3.26 -11.08 6.55
N ASN A 50 -3.82 -11.48 7.69
CA ASN A 50 -4.69 -12.66 7.73
C ASN A 50 -5.89 -12.50 6.79
N VAL A 51 -6.56 -11.33 6.78
CA VAL A 51 -7.68 -11.08 5.85
C VAL A 51 -7.24 -11.24 4.39
N ILE A 52 -6.11 -10.65 3.98
CA ILE A 52 -5.57 -10.76 2.61
C ILE A 52 -5.32 -12.23 2.23
N GLU A 53 -4.70 -13.01 3.12
CA GLU A 53 -4.49 -14.44 2.91
C GLU A 53 -5.81 -15.21 2.75
N HIS A 54 -6.85 -14.89 3.50
CA HIS A 54 -8.12 -15.61 3.40
C HIS A 54 -8.88 -15.25 2.11
N VAL A 55 -8.89 -13.97 1.70
CA VAL A 55 -9.67 -13.51 0.54
C VAL A 55 -8.96 -13.70 -0.79
N GLN A 56 -7.62 -13.84 -0.79
CA GLN A 56 -6.81 -14.11 -1.99
C GLN A 56 -7.00 -13.10 -3.13
N LYS A 57 -7.07 -11.81 -2.80
CA LYS A 57 -7.24 -10.70 -3.77
C LYS A 57 -6.00 -9.80 -3.79
N PRO A 58 -5.52 -9.38 -4.98
CA PRO A 58 -4.54 -8.30 -5.05
C PRO A 58 -5.05 -7.09 -4.25
N THR A 59 -4.19 -6.51 -3.42
CA THR A 59 -4.59 -5.53 -2.42
C THR A 59 -3.77 -4.26 -2.51
N LEU A 60 -4.44 -3.11 -2.51
CA LEU A 60 -3.82 -1.79 -2.40
C LEU A 60 -3.99 -1.28 -0.97
N VAL A 61 -2.89 -1.00 -0.30
CA VAL A 61 -2.85 -0.39 1.03
C VAL A 61 -2.44 1.06 0.87
N ILE A 62 -3.31 2.00 1.23
CA ILE A 62 -3.04 3.45 1.10
C ILE A 62 -2.66 4.01 2.46
N ALA A 63 -1.47 4.60 2.55
CA ALA A 63 -0.97 5.31 3.72
C ALA A 63 -0.88 6.82 3.45
N HIS A 64 -1.17 7.61 4.47
CA HIS A 64 -1.24 9.07 4.34
C HIS A 64 0.15 9.76 4.31
N ASN A 65 1.22 9.04 4.61
CA ASN A 65 2.59 9.58 4.60
C ASN A 65 3.62 8.50 4.19
N LYS A 66 4.79 8.92 3.70
CA LYS A 66 5.85 8.03 3.20
C LYS A 66 6.45 7.14 4.31
N THR A 67 6.58 7.65 5.54
CA THR A 67 7.16 6.91 6.66
C THR A 67 6.31 5.70 7.05
N LEU A 68 4.99 5.89 7.22
CA LEU A 68 4.05 4.82 7.50
C LEU A 68 3.94 3.84 6.33
N ALA A 69 3.97 4.34 5.09
CA ALA A 69 3.97 3.49 3.89
C ALA A 69 5.18 2.56 3.89
N ALA A 70 6.37 3.07 4.19
CA ALA A 70 7.58 2.26 4.27
C ALA A 70 7.50 1.21 5.39
N GLN A 71 7.02 1.60 6.58
CA GLN A 71 6.81 0.69 7.71
C GLN A 71 5.87 -0.47 7.34
N LEU A 72 4.69 -0.15 6.78
CA LEU A 72 3.72 -1.16 6.35
C LEU A 72 4.30 -2.06 5.26
N CYS A 73 5.06 -1.50 4.30
CA CYS A 73 5.69 -2.30 3.25
C CYS A 73 6.70 -3.31 3.82
N LEU A 74 7.49 -2.92 4.83
CA LEU A 74 8.41 -3.82 5.52
C LEU A 74 7.65 -4.92 6.27
N GLU A 75 6.65 -4.56 7.07
CA GLU A 75 5.81 -5.53 7.79
C GLU A 75 5.14 -6.54 6.83
N PHE A 76 4.58 -6.07 5.72
CA PHE A 76 3.98 -6.96 4.72
C PHE A 76 5.01 -7.85 4.01
N ARG A 77 6.24 -7.37 3.77
CA ARG A 77 7.33 -8.21 3.22
C ARG A 77 7.72 -9.33 4.18
N GLU A 78 7.77 -9.05 5.48
CA GLU A 78 8.01 -10.07 6.50
C GLU A 78 6.87 -11.10 6.57
N PHE A 79 5.62 -10.63 6.50
CA PHE A 79 4.45 -11.51 6.49
C PHE A 79 4.29 -12.32 5.20
N PHE A 80 4.70 -11.80 4.05
CA PHE A 80 4.50 -12.43 2.75
C PHE A 80 5.79 -12.53 1.93
N PRO A 81 6.84 -13.22 2.43
CA PRO A 81 8.16 -13.22 1.79
C PRO A 81 8.19 -13.96 0.44
N ASP A 82 7.15 -14.77 0.14
CA ASP A 82 7.03 -15.50 -1.13
C ASP A 82 6.10 -14.78 -2.15
N ASN A 83 5.45 -13.68 -1.75
CA ASN A 83 4.50 -12.91 -2.57
C ASN A 83 5.11 -11.57 -3.03
N ALA A 84 4.46 -10.90 -3.99
CA ALA A 84 4.93 -9.58 -4.42
C ALA A 84 4.40 -8.51 -3.48
N VAL A 85 5.31 -7.89 -2.70
CA VAL A 85 5.01 -6.76 -1.82
C VAL A 85 5.78 -5.55 -2.31
N GLU A 86 5.05 -4.67 -2.96
CA GLU A 86 5.55 -3.58 -3.78
C GLU A 86 5.29 -2.22 -3.12
N TYR A 87 6.13 -1.24 -3.46
CA TYR A 87 6.10 0.09 -2.86
C TYR A 87 5.83 1.15 -3.92
N PHE A 88 4.80 1.97 -3.71
CA PHE A 88 4.34 2.95 -4.72
C PHE A 88 4.09 4.34 -4.10
N VAL A 89 5.11 5.17 -4.08
CA VAL A 89 5.01 6.56 -3.59
C VAL A 89 5.55 7.54 -4.63
N SER A 90 5.45 8.85 -4.34
CA SER A 90 6.11 9.86 -5.16
C SER A 90 7.62 9.59 -5.19
N TYR A 91 8.14 9.49 -6.41
CA TYR A 91 9.56 9.32 -6.70
C TYR A 91 10.32 10.65 -6.68
N TYR A 92 9.68 11.76 -6.32
CA TYR A 92 10.36 13.01 -6.08
C TYR A 92 10.85 13.07 -4.62
N ASP A 93 12.15 13.31 -4.45
CA ASP A 93 12.76 13.68 -3.17
C ASP A 93 12.48 15.15 -2.85
N TYR A 94 12.48 15.99 -3.88
CA TYR A 94 12.08 17.38 -3.83
C TYR A 94 11.17 17.69 -5.03
N TYR A 95 10.11 18.47 -4.80
CA TYR A 95 9.19 18.89 -5.86
C TYR A 95 8.62 20.27 -5.55
N GLN A 96 8.90 21.21 -6.44
CA GLN A 96 8.27 22.52 -6.51
C GLN A 96 7.36 22.55 -7.74
N PRO A 97 6.03 22.71 -7.56
CA PRO A 97 5.14 22.88 -8.69
C PRO A 97 5.40 24.22 -9.37
N GLU A 98 5.14 24.27 -10.68
CA GLU A 98 5.00 25.53 -11.40
C GLU A 98 3.81 26.30 -10.82
N ALA A 99 4.02 27.58 -10.51
CA ALA A 99 2.98 28.42 -9.96
C ALA A 99 3.17 29.88 -10.36
N TYR A 100 2.07 30.61 -10.46
CA TYR A 100 2.10 32.06 -10.58
C TYR A 100 1.40 32.67 -9.37
N ILE A 101 2.06 33.63 -8.72
CA ILE A 101 1.56 34.35 -7.54
C ILE A 101 1.14 35.77 -7.98
N PRO A 102 -0.17 36.03 -8.16
CA PRO A 102 -0.64 37.31 -8.72
C PRO A 102 -0.35 38.52 -7.82
N GLN A 103 -0.36 38.32 -6.50
CA GLN A 103 -0.17 39.41 -5.53
C GLN A 103 1.21 40.07 -5.62
N SER A 104 2.22 39.30 -6.01
CA SER A 104 3.60 39.75 -6.14
C SER A 104 4.11 39.70 -7.59
N ASP A 105 3.22 39.44 -8.54
CA ASP A 105 3.54 39.23 -9.96
C ASP A 105 4.75 38.29 -10.15
N THR A 106 4.77 37.19 -9.38
CA THR A 106 5.92 36.28 -9.34
C THR A 106 5.57 34.96 -10.01
N TYR A 107 6.34 34.60 -11.02
CA TYR A 107 6.31 33.27 -11.60
C TYR A 107 7.35 32.37 -10.92
N ILE A 108 6.92 31.19 -10.51
CA ILE A 108 7.73 30.14 -9.87
C ILE A 108 7.84 29.00 -10.88
N GLU A 109 9.06 28.78 -11.35
CA GLU A 109 9.36 27.65 -12.24
C GLU A 109 9.24 26.31 -11.50
N LYS A 110 8.87 25.29 -12.27
CA LYS A 110 8.93 23.91 -11.81
C LYS A 110 10.38 23.51 -11.57
N ASP A 111 10.66 22.99 -10.38
CA ASP A 111 11.93 22.38 -10.04
C ASP A 111 11.68 21.07 -9.28
N ALA A 112 12.48 20.05 -9.54
CA ALA A 112 12.29 18.75 -8.93
C ALA A 112 13.57 17.90 -8.92
N ALA A 113 13.74 17.11 -7.86
CA ALA A 113 14.76 16.09 -7.75
C ALA A 113 14.10 14.70 -7.70
N VAL A 114 14.53 13.81 -8.60
CA VAL A 114 14.02 12.44 -8.73
C VAL A 114 14.89 11.46 -7.96
N ASN A 115 14.24 10.51 -7.30
CA ASN A 115 14.83 9.35 -6.67
C ASN A 115 14.70 8.12 -7.57
N GLU A 116 15.81 7.69 -8.17
CA GLU A 116 15.84 6.55 -9.10
C GLU A 116 15.46 5.23 -8.44
N GLU A 117 15.71 5.04 -7.15
CA GLU A 117 15.35 3.81 -6.44
C GLU A 117 13.83 3.71 -6.29
N ILE A 118 13.16 4.80 -5.90
CA ILE A 118 11.70 4.84 -5.82
C ILE A 118 11.07 4.66 -7.20
N ASP A 119 11.66 5.23 -8.24
CA ASP A 119 11.16 5.05 -9.61
C ASP A 119 11.22 3.58 -10.05
N LYS A 120 12.34 2.88 -9.78
CA LYS A 120 12.46 1.42 -10.01
C LYS A 120 11.40 0.64 -9.23
N LEU A 121 11.12 1.00 -7.97
CA LEU A 121 10.07 0.36 -7.17
C LEU A 121 8.68 0.58 -7.75
N ARG A 122 8.39 1.77 -8.30
CA ARG A 122 7.12 2.04 -8.98
C ARG A 122 6.96 1.18 -10.24
N HIS A 123 8.03 1.03 -11.01
CA HIS A 123 8.03 0.16 -12.20
C HIS A 123 7.85 -1.32 -11.83
N SER A 124 8.47 -1.77 -10.74
CA SER A 124 8.25 -3.10 -10.17
C SER A 124 6.78 -3.31 -9.80
N ALA A 125 6.17 -2.33 -9.12
CA ALA A 125 4.77 -2.39 -8.68
C ALA A 125 3.78 -2.54 -9.84
N THR A 126 3.95 -1.77 -10.92
CA THR A 126 3.08 -1.84 -12.10
C THR A 126 3.27 -3.15 -12.85
N THR A 127 4.53 -3.57 -13.06
CA THR A 127 4.86 -4.82 -13.74
C THR A 127 4.30 -6.03 -13.00
N ALA A 128 4.41 -6.06 -11.67
CA ALA A 128 3.90 -7.15 -10.83
C ALA A 128 2.40 -7.41 -11.03
N LEU A 129 1.59 -6.35 -11.24
CA LEU A 129 0.15 -6.49 -11.48
C LEU A 129 -0.19 -7.20 -12.80
N PHE A 130 0.68 -7.13 -13.80
CA PHE A 130 0.52 -7.84 -15.07
C PHE A 130 1.03 -9.29 -15.00
N GLU A 131 2.06 -9.55 -14.19
CA GLU A 131 2.71 -10.86 -14.13
C GLU A 131 2.03 -11.84 -13.15
N ARG A 132 1.45 -11.35 -12.05
CA ARG A 132 0.93 -12.20 -10.96
C ARG A 132 -0.27 -11.60 -10.23
N ARG A 133 -0.99 -12.45 -9.50
CA ARG A 133 -2.25 -12.11 -8.79
C ARG A 133 -2.05 -11.89 -7.29
N ASP A 134 -0.97 -12.38 -6.73
CA ASP A 134 -0.62 -12.30 -5.32
C ASP A 134 0.29 -11.09 -5.07
N VAL A 135 -0.26 -9.91 -5.32
CA VAL A 135 0.40 -8.60 -5.22
C VAL A 135 -0.24 -7.76 -4.12
N ILE A 136 0.56 -7.24 -3.20
CA ILE A 136 0.21 -6.17 -2.27
C ILE A 136 1.01 -4.94 -2.68
N ILE A 137 0.33 -3.84 -2.97
CA ILE A 137 0.98 -2.54 -3.19
C ILE A 137 0.72 -1.68 -1.97
N VAL A 138 1.78 -1.22 -1.31
CA VAL A 138 1.70 -0.18 -0.29
C VAL A 138 2.01 1.17 -0.94
N ALA A 139 1.02 2.05 -0.94
CA ALA A 139 1.07 3.30 -1.68
C ALA A 139 0.77 4.54 -0.83
N SER A 140 1.26 5.69 -1.29
CA SER A 140 0.73 6.98 -0.86
C SER A 140 -0.43 7.41 -1.77
N VAL A 141 -0.93 8.64 -1.59
CA VAL A 141 -1.85 9.28 -2.56
C VAL A 141 -1.28 9.35 -3.98
N SER A 142 -0.01 9.03 -4.22
CA SER A 142 0.50 8.88 -5.59
C SER A 142 -0.30 7.88 -6.43
N CYS A 143 -1.00 6.91 -5.83
CA CYS A 143 -1.81 5.92 -6.56
C CYS A 143 -3.07 6.50 -7.23
N ILE A 144 -3.44 7.74 -6.96
CA ILE A 144 -4.56 8.42 -7.62
C ILE A 144 -4.12 9.46 -8.66
N TYR A 145 -2.82 9.64 -8.85
CA TYR A 145 -2.26 10.49 -9.91
C TYR A 145 -1.97 9.66 -11.16
N GLY A 146 -1.89 10.34 -12.31
CA GLY A 146 -1.49 9.71 -13.57
C GLY A 146 -0.13 9.04 -13.44
N LEU A 147 0.02 7.87 -14.06
CA LEU A 147 1.24 7.08 -14.05
C LEU A 147 2.37 7.65 -14.95
N GLY A 148 2.12 8.78 -15.61
CA GLY A 148 2.94 9.28 -16.71
C GLY A 148 2.68 8.50 -17.99
N ASP A 149 3.24 8.95 -19.11
CA ASP A 149 3.40 8.08 -20.28
C ASP A 149 4.55 7.08 -19.96
N PRO A 150 4.35 5.77 -20.18
CA PRO A 150 5.36 4.75 -19.95
C PRO A 150 6.55 4.83 -20.91
#